data_AF-A0A3D1R527-F1
#
_entry.id   AF-A0A3D1R527-F1
#
_cell.length_a   1.000
_cell.length_b   1.000
_cell.length_c   1.000
_cell.angle_alpha   90.00
_cell.angle_beta   90.00
_cell.angle_gamma   90.00
#
_symmetry.space_group_name_H-M   'P 1'
#
loop_
_entity.id
_entity.type
_entity.pdbx_description
1 polymer ?
#
loop_
_entity_poly.entity_id
_entity_poly.type
_entity_poly.pdbx_seq_one_letter_code
_entity_poly.pdbx_strand_id
1 'polypeptide(L)'
;RSRLRPILMTTLTTIFGMVPLAFEWGDGSEMWAPMARAVIGGMALSTVLTLVVVPNLYVVLAGFADRRKARKLARLQAEAAAGAEPEGSGA
;
A
#
# COMPACT_ATOMS: atom_id res chain seq x y z
N ARG A 1 -2.01 -7.25 11.14
CA ARG A 1 -3.41 -7.46 10.69
C ARG A 1 -4.39 -6.55 11.47
N SER A 2 -4.29 -5.22 11.33
CA SER A 2 -5.23 -4.28 11.99
C SER A 2 -5.64 -3.08 11.09
N ARG A 3 -5.21 -3.06 9.82
CA ARG A 3 -5.43 -1.92 8.90
C ARG A 3 -6.65 -2.07 7.99
N LEU A 4 -7.16 -3.29 7.82
CA LEU A 4 -8.33 -3.58 6.97
C LEU A 4 -9.65 -3.13 7.63
N ARG A 5 -9.72 -3.15 8.97
CA ARG A 5 -10.88 -2.64 9.72
C ARG A 5 -11.17 -1.17 9.41
N PRO A 6 -10.19 -0.25 9.48
CA PRO A 6 -10.39 1.16 9.12
C PRO A 6 -10.90 1.39 7.70
N ILE A 7 -10.38 0.67 6.70
CA ILE A 7 -10.77 0.84 5.29
C ILE A 7 -12.22 0.39 5.09
N LEU A 8 -12.58 -0.79 5.60
CA LEU A 8 -13.97 -1.26 5.53
C LEU A 8 -14.93 -0.32 6.26
N MET A 9 -14.50 0.29 7.37
CA MET A 9 -15.33 1.22 8.14
C MET A 9 -15.65 2.49 7.35
N THR A 10 -14.66 3.08 6.66
CA THR A 10 -14.88 4.28 5.84
C THR A 10 -15.70 3.97 4.60
N THR A 11 -15.42 2.87 3.88
CA THR A 11 -16.18 2.49 2.70
C THR A 11 -17.66 2.24 3.04
N LEU A 12 -17.93 1.53 4.14
CA LEU A 12 -19.30 1.31 4.62
C LEU A 12 -20.00 2.62 4.99
N THR A 13 -19.31 3.52 5.69
CA THR A 13 -19.87 4.84 6.08
C THR A 13 -20.25 5.66 4.85
N THR A 14 -19.40 5.70 3.83
CA THR A 14 -19.68 6.45 2.59
C THR A 14 -20.84 5.83 1.81
N ILE A 15 -20.89 4.50 1.72
CA ILE A 15 -22.03 3.81 1.07
C ILE A 15 -23.32 4.11 1.83
N PHE A 16 -23.36 3.94 3.15
CA PHE A 16 -24.54 4.24 3.96
C PHE A 16 -24.99 5.71 3.86
N GLY A 17 -24.06 6.67 3.78
CA GLY A 17 -24.38 8.09 3.60
C GLY A 17 -24.94 8.42 2.21
N MET A 18 -24.56 7.65 1.18
CA MET A 18 -25.04 7.84 -0.19
C MET A 18 -26.24 6.98 -0.56
N VAL A 19 -26.53 5.91 0.20
CA VAL A 19 -27.72 5.06 0.03
C VAL A 19 -29.02 5.88 -0.07
N PRO A 20 -29.34 6.84 0.81
CA PRO A 20 -30.58 7.61 0.69
C PRO A 20 -30.62 8.51 -0.56
N LEU A 21 -29.47 8.97 -1.05
CA LEU A 21 -29.36 9.72 -2.31
C LEU A 21 -29.53 8.82 -3.55
N ALA A 22 -29.13 7.55 -3.44
CA ALA A 22 -29.26 6.57 -4.51
C ALA A 22 -30.68 6.00 -4.67
N PHE A 23 -31.51 6.09 -3.63
CA PHE A 23 -32.91 5.64 -3.66
C PHE A 23 -33.90 6.70 -4.21
N GLU A 24 -33.41 7.80 -4.79
CA GLU A 24 -34.20 8.72 -5.64
C GLU A 24 -35.53 9.20 -4.99
N TRP A 25 -35.52 9.61 -3.72
CA TRP A 25 -36.70 10.21 -3.09
C TRP A 25 -36.78 11.72 -3.37
N GLY A 26 -37.17 12.10 -4.60
CA GLY A 26 -37.56 13.47 -4.92
C GLY A 26 -37.19 13.96 -6.32
N ASP A 27 -38.02 14.87 -6.84
CA ASP A 27 -37.78 15.62 -8.10
C ASP A 27 -36.41 16.32 -8.06
N GLY A 28 -35.58 16.05 -9.09
CA GLY A 28 -34.20 16.53 -9.18
C GLY A 28 -33.12 15.47 -8.96
N SER A 29 -33.51 14.24 -8.59
CA SER A 29 -32.59 13.10 -8.37
C SER A 29 -31.99 12.50 -9.65
N GLU A 30 -32.55 12.80 -10.82
CA GLU A 30 -32.06 12.30 -12.13
C GLU A 30 -30.59 12.62 -12.40
N MET A 31 -30.08 13.74 -11.87
CA MET A 31 -28.68 14.14 -12.04
C MET A 31 -27.76 13.57 -10.95
N TRP A 32 -28.26 13.41 -9.73
CA TRP A 32 -27.47 12.96 -8.57
C TRP A 32 -27.34 11.44 -8.50
N ALA A 33 -28.35 10.69 -8.96
CA ALA A 33 -28.34 9.23 -9.01
C ALA A 33 -27.24 8.63 -9.90
N PRO A 34 -26.98 9.10 -11.14
CA PRO A 34 -25.86 8.60 -11.94
C PRO A 34 -24.50 9.01 -11.35
N MET A 35 -24.39 10.19 -10.74
CA MET A 35 -23.17 10.61 -10.05
C MET A 35 -22.85 9.72 -8.84
N ALA A 36 -23.85 9.42 -8.01
CA ALA A 36 -23.68 8.53 -6.85
C ALA A 36 -23.25 7.12 -7.28
N ARG A 37 -23.87 6.57 -8.33
CA ARG A 37 -23.48 5.26 -8.91
C ARG A 37 -22.04 5.26 -9.41
N ALA A 38 -21.59 6.31 -10.10
CA ALA A 38 -20.22 6.43 -10.58
C ALA A 38 -19.20 6.48 -9.43
N VAL A 39 -19.50 7.24 -8.36
CA VAL A 39 -18.62 7.36 -7.19
C VAL A 39 -18.55 6.04 -6.42
N ILE A 40 -19.68 5.37 -6.18
CA ILE A 40 -19.70 4.07 -5.50
C ILE A 40 -18.87 3.04 -6.27
N GLY A 41 -19.06 2.95 -7.60
CA GLY A 41 -18.28 2.06 -8.45
C GLY A 41 -16.80 2.40 -8.46
N GLY A 42 -16.45 3.68 -8.58
CA GLY A 42 -15.07 4.16 -8.57
C GLY A 42 -14.36 3.89 -7.24
N MET A 43 -15.03 4.11 -6.11
CA MET A 43 -14.47 3.83 -4.79
C MET A 43 -14.32 2.33 -4.55
N ALA A 44 -15.31 1.51 -4.94
CA ALA A 44 -15.21 0.05 -4.82
C ALA A 44 -14.02 -0.47 -5.64
N LEU A 45 -13.90 -0.05 -6.91
CA LEU A 45 -12.81 -0.44 -7.78
C LEU A 45 -11.46 0.05 -7.25
N SER A 46 -11.35 1.31 -6.84
CA SER A 46 -10.12 1.90 -6.28
C SER A 46 -9.66 1.19 -5.00
N THR A 47 -10.60 0.75 -4.17
CA THR A 47 -10.29 0.00 -2.95
C THR A 47 -9.70 -1.36 -3.28
N VAL A 48 -10.31 -2.10 -4.21
CA VAL A 48 -9.78 -3.40 -4.67
C VAL A 48 -8.43 -3.21 -5.36
N LEU A 49 -8.29 -2.22 -6.24
CA LEU A 49 -7.04 -1.90 -6.91
C LEU A 49 -5.95 -1.58 -5.88
N THR A 50 -6.22 -0.73 -4.90
CA THR A 50 -5.25 -0.34 -3.86
C THR A 50 -4.83 -1.55 -3.03
N LEU A 51 -5.77 -2.41 -2.62
CA LEU A 51 -5.47 -3.61 -1.86
C LEU A 51 -4.58 -4.60 -2.61
N VAL A 52 -4.60 -4.61 -3.94
CA VAL A 52 -3.73 -5.47 -4.78
C VAL A 52 -2.44 -4.77 -5.17
N VAL A 53 -2.50 -3.49 -5.54
CA VAL A 53 -1.37 -2.68 -5.98
C VAL A 53 -0.40 -2.42 -4.84
N VAL A 54 -0.89 -2.04 -3.65
CA VAL A 54 -0.03 -1.75 -2.49
C VAL A 54 0.87 -2.93 -2.09
N PRO A 55 0.37 -4.17 -1.90
CA PRO A 55 1.24 -5.29 -1.56
C PRO A 55 2.18 -5.66 -2.71
N ASN A 56 1.72 -5.58 -3.96
CA ASN A 56 2.57 -5.89 -5.10
C ASN A 56 3.72 -4.88 -5.22
N LEU A 57 3.42 -3.59 -5.05
CA LEU A 57 4.40 -2.51 -5.01
C LEU A 57 5.37 -2.67 -3.83
N TYR A 58 4.88 -3.10 -2.67
CA TYR A 58 5.73 -3.41 -1.52
C TYR A 58 6.71 -4.54 -1.82
N VAL A 59 6.26 -5.63 -2.44
CA VAL A 59 7.13 -6.76 -2.83
C VAL A 59 8.20 -6.30 -3.82
N VAL A 60 7.83 -5.51 -4.83
CA VAL A 60 8.76 -4.97 -5.81
C VAL A 60 9.80 -4.07 -5.14
N LEU A 61 9.37 -3.08 -4.35
CA LEU A 61 10.26 -2.15 -3.65
C LEU A 61 11.14 -2.85 -2.60
N ALA A 62 10.60 -3.80 -1.85
CA ALA A 62 11.34 -4.59 -0.87
C ALA A 62 12.42 -5.45 -1.57
N GLY A 63 12.09 -6.06 -2.71
CA GLY A 63 13.06 -6.79 -3.53
C GLY A 63 14.22 -5.90 -4.02
N PHE A 64 13.95 -4.65 -4.39
CA PHE A 64 15.00 -3.68 -4.71
C PHE A 64 15.83 -3.26 -3.48
N ALA A 65 15.19 -3.11 -2.32
CA ALA A 65 15.86 -2.75 -1.07
C ALA A 65 16.78 -3.87 -0.54
N ASP A 66 16.36 -5.13 -0.65
CA ASP A 66 17.14 -6.29 -0.20
C ASP A 66 18.40 -6.47 -1.04
N ARG A 67 18.34 -6.25 -2.36
CA ARG A 67 19.53 -6.28 -3.22
C ARG A 67 20.58 -5.23 -2.83
N ARG A 68 20.15 -4.05 -2.38
CA ARG A 68 21.08 -3.00 -1.89
C ARG A 68 21.66 -3.34 -0.53
N LYS A 69 20.86 -3.88 0.39
CA LYS A 69 21.33 -4.31 1.72
C LYS A 69 22.33 -5.46 1.62
N ALA A 70 22.07 -6.45 0.76
CA ALA A 70 22.97 -7.58 0.52
C ALA A 70 24.36 -7.12 0.03
N ARG A 71 24.42 -6.16 -0.91
CA ARG A 71 25.69 -5.57 -1.35
C ARG A 71 26.42 -4.79 -0.27
N LYS A 72 25.68 -4.10 0.61
CA LYS A 72 26.27 -3.30 1.69
C LYS A 72 26.84 -4.21 2.80
N LEU A 73 26.12 -5.27 3.17
CA LEU A 73 26.58 -6.29 4.12
C LEU A 73 27.81 -7.03 3.59
N ALA A 74 27.81 -7.42 2.31
CA ALA A 74 28.98 -8.06 1.68
C ALA A 74 30.23 -7.16 1.68
N ARG A 75 30.06 -5.84 1.49
CA ARG A 75 31.16 -4.87 1.60
C ARG A 75 31.69 -4.74 3.02
N LEU A 76 30.80 -4.63 4.02
CA LEU A 76 31.20 -4.52 5.42
C LEU A 76 31.92 -5.79 5.91
N GLN A 77 31.50 -6.97 5.43
CA GLN A 77 32.18 -8.24 5.71
C GLN A 77 33.56 -8.31 5.06
N ALA A 78 33.70 -7.83 3.82
CA ALA A 78 35.02 -7.76 3.16
C ALA A 78 35.97 -6.78 3.87
N GLU A 79 35.45 -5.65 4.35
CA GLU A 79 36.21 -4.65 5.10
C GLU A 79 36.60 -5.15 6.50
N ALA A 80 35.70 -5.88 7.17
CA ALA A 80 36.00 -6.53 8.45
C ALA A 80 36.99 -7.70 8.32
N ALA A 81 36.94 -8.45 7.21
CA ALA A 81 37.91 -9.51 6.92
C ALA A 81 39.29 -8.95 6.56
N ALA A 82 39.35 -7.81 5.86
CA ALA A 82 40.60 -7.12 5.53
C ALA A 82 41.23 -6.43 6.75
N GLY A 83 40.43 -5.98 7.72
CA GLY A 83 40.91 -5.42 8.99
C GLY A 83 41.34 -6.46 10.03
N ALA A 84 41.16 -7.75 9.75
CA ALA A 84 41.52 -8.87 10.63
C ALA A 84 42.82 -9.58 10.22
N GLU A 85 43.54 -9.11 9.20
CA GLU A 85 44.92 -9.54 8.99
C GLU A 85 45.82 -8.95 10.09
N PRO A 86 46.64 -9.79 10.74
CA PRO A 86 47.12 -9.53 12.09
C PRO A 86 48.25 -8.49 12.09
N GLU A 87 48.07 -7.47 12.92
CA GLU A 87 49.14 -6.66 13.48
C GLU A 87 49.97 -7.57 14.44
N GLY A 88 50.77 -8.46 13.85
CA GLY A 88 51.45 -9.54 14.55
C GLY A 88 52.47 -10.28 13.70
N SER A 89 53.36 -9.55 13.02
CA SER A 89 54.61 -10.10 12.50
C SER A 89 55.67 -9.00 12.35
N GLY A 90 56.80 -9.18 13.06
CA GLY A 90 57.94 -8.25 13.16
C GLY A 90 58.02 -7.68 14.58
N ALA A 91 58.57 -8.36 15.60
CA ALA A 91 59.90 -8.98 15.69
C ALA A 91 61.01 -8.03 15.25
#